data_AF-A0AAU0R8H4-F1
#
_entry.id   AF-A0AAU0R8H4-F1
#
_cell.length_a   1.000
_cell.length_b   1.000
_cell.length_c   1.000
_cell.angle_alpha   90.00
_cell.angle_beta   90.00
_cell.angle_gamma   90.00
#
_symmetry.space_group_name_H-M   'P 1'
#
loop_
_entity.id
_entity.type
_entity.pdbx_description
1 polymer ?
#
loop_
_entity_poly.entity_id
_entity_poly.type
_entity_poly.pdbx_seq_one_letter_code
_entity_poly.pdbx_strand_id
1 'polypeptide(L)'
;MFLVKINNQLDGSRVLEICGQAFTAEADDHSIDRAIELAGCWEPYQVTYARVVHLRNWIMENEEYQVSLVDIYDMVGCKRFVDKVINAAFVDLGGRYREGFLARMRENERIFFEEDFMDTV
;
A
#
# COMPACT_ATOMS: atom_id res chain seq x y z
N MET A 1 -18.69 0.36 -1.69
CA MET A 1 -18.83 -1.03 -1.18
C MET A 1 -17.50 -1.72 -1.38
N PHE A 2 -16.76 -1.91 -0.28
CA PHE A 2 -15.43 -2.53 -0.25
C PHE A 2 -15.62 -4.05 -0.15
N LEU A 3 -15.76 -4.72 -1.29
CA LEU A 3 -15.94 -6.18 -1.30
C LEU A 3 -14.61 -6.85 -1.60
N VAL A 4 -14.00 -7.45 -0.57
CA VAL A 4 -12.95 -8.45 -0.73
C VAL A 4 -13.64 -9.80 -0.89
N LYS A 5 -13.64 -10.35 -2.11
CA LYS A 5 -13.92 -11.79 -2.31
C LYS A 5 -12.60 -12.54 -2.25
N ILE A 6 -12.55 -13.62 -1.47
CA ILE A 6 -11.38 -14.49 -1.35
C ILE A 6 -11.70 -15.81 -2.08
N ASN A 7 -10.97 -16.09 -3.15
CA ASN A 7 -11.00 -17.40 -3.81
C ASN A 7 -9.65 -18.08 -3.62
N ASN A 8 -9.58 -19.12 -2.78
CA ASN A 8 -8.37 -19.92 -2.59
C ASN A 8 -8.16 -20.82 -3.80
N GLN A 9 -6.97 -20.76 -4.38
CA GLN A 9 -6.54 -21.59 -5.51
C GLN A 9 -5.84 -22.85 -5.02
N LEU A 10 -5.82 -23.88 -5.87
CA LEU A 10 -5.18 -25.18 -5.56
C LEU A 10 -3.64 -25.10 -5.46
N ASP A 11 -3.05 -24.03 -5.98
CA ASP A 11 -1.60 -23.77 -5.95
C ASP A 11 -1.13 -23.09 -4.66
N GLY A 12 -2.03 -22.80 -3.71
CA GLY A 12 -1.70 -22.09 -2.49
C GLY A 12 -1.77 -20.57 -2.61
N SER A 13 -2.17 -20.02 -3.76
CA SER A 13 -2.49 -18.59 -3.89
C SER A 13 -3.94 -18.29 -3.52
N ARG A 14 -4.23 -17.02 -3.25
CA ARG A 14 -5.60 -16.50 -3.06
C ARG A 14 -5.85 -15.33 -3.99
N VAL A 15 -7.01 -15.35 -4.65
CA VAL A 15 -7.46 -14.23 -5.49
C VAL A 15 -8.37 -13.35 -4.65
N LEU A 16 -7.98 -12.09 -4.50
CA LEU A 16 -8.68 -11.02 -3.80
C LEU A 16 -9.32 -10.07 -4.81
N GLU A 17 -10.57 -9.67 -4.60
CA GLU A 17 -11.18 -8.55 -5.32
C GLU A 17 -10.97 -7.26 -4.51
N ILE A 18 -10.22 -6.28 -5.03
CA ILE A 18 -9.93 -5.01 -4.35
C ILE A 18 -10.43 -3.89 -5.26
N CYS A 19 -11.45 -3.16 -4.81
CA CYS A 19 -12.09 -2.07 -5.57
C CYS A 19 -12.46 -2.48 -7.02
N GLY A 20 -12.99 -3.70 -7.20
CA GLY A 20 -13.41 -4.24 -8.50
C GLY A 20 -12.29 -4.80 -9.38
N GLN A 21 -11.04 -4.80 -8.90
CA GLN A 21 -9.88 -5.36 -9.61
C GLN A 21 -9.37 -6.61 -8.90
N ALA A 22 -8.93 -7.60 -9.66
CA ALA A 22 -8.35 -8.82 -9.11
C ALA A 22 -6.90 -8.60 -8.65
N PHE A 23 -6.56 -9.15 -7.49
CA PHE A 23 -5.21 -9.20 -6.94
C PHE A 23 -4.91 -10.65 -6.54
N THR A 24 -3.82 -11.21 -7.07
CA THR A 24 -3.36 -12.54 -6.67
C THR A 24 -2.31 -12.38 -5.57
N ALA A 25 -2.61 -12.92 -4.39
CA ALA A 25 -1.70 -12.95 -3.26
C ALA A 25 -1.25 -14.39 -2.98
N GLU A 26 -0.07 -14.54 -2.40
CA GLU A 26 0.30 -15.80 -1.74
C GLU A 26 -0.63 -16.07 -0.55
N ALA A 27 -0.78 -17.34 -0.14
CA ALA A 27 -1.66 -17.71 0.98
C ALA A 27 -1.33 -16.97 2.27
N ASP A 28 -0.06 -16.68 2.52
CA ASP A 28 0.49 -16.09 3.74
C ASP A 28 0.93 -14.63 3.56
N ASP A 29 0.43 -13.93 2.53
CA ASP A 29 0.70 -12.51 2.33
C ASP A 29 0.06 -11.66 3.45
N HIS A 30 0.68 -11.60 4.62
CA HIS A 30 0.22 -10.82 5.76
C HIS A 30 0.24 -9.31 5.47
N SER A 31 1.07 -8.89 4.51
CA SER A 31 1.16 -7.49 4.09
C SER A 31 -0.12 -7.02 3.39
N ILE A 32 -0.74 -7.87 2.54
CA ILE A 32 -2.04 -7.51 1.94
C ILE A 32 -3.16 -7.51 2.96
N ASP A 33 -3.18 -8.45 3.91
CA ASP A 33 -4.18 -8.48 4.98
C ASP A 33 -4.13 -7.20 5.81
N ARG A 34 -2.93 -6.77 6.19
CA ARG A 34 -2.73 -5.54 6.96
C ARG A 34 -3.09 -4.30 6.15
N ALA A 35 -2.75 -4.24 4.87
CA ALA A 35 -3.13 -3.13 4.01
C ALA A 35 -4.66 -2.99 3.87
N ILE A 36 -5.37 -4.13 3.74
CA ILE A 36 -6.83 -4.19 3.69
C ILE A 36 -7.44 -3.72 5.03
N GLU A 37 -6.89 -4.16 6.16
CA GLU A 37 -7.35 -3.74 7.49
C GLU A 37 -7.22 -2.22 7.67
N LEU A 38 -6.07 -1.65 7.32
CA LEU A 38 -5.80 -0.22 7.40
C LEU A 38 -6.70 0.59 6.47
N ALA A 39 -6.91 0.12 5.23
CA ALA A 39 -7.81 0.75 4.29
C ALA A 39 -9.28 0.72 4.75
N GLY A 40 -9.65 -0.28 5.57
CA GLY A 40 -10.96 -0.36 6.23
C GLY A 40 -11.23 0.78 7.21
N CYS A 41 -10.20 1.50 7.66
CA CYS A 41 -10.34 2.69 8.51
C CYS A 41 -10.50 4.00 7.73
N TRP A 42 -10.35 3.98 6.40
CA TRP A 42 -10.41 5.19 5.58
C TRP A 42 -11.85 5.52 5.17
N GLU A 43 -12.06 6.74 4.70
CA GLU A 43 -13.35 7.09 4.08
C GLU A 43 -13.57 6.26 2.80
N PRO A 44 -14.79 5.82 2.49
CA PRO A 44 -15.04 4.92 1.35
C PRO A 44 -14.52 5.43 0.00
N TYR A 45 -14.54 6.75 -0.24
CA TYR A 45 -14.04 7.36 -1.48
C TYR A 45 -12.51 7.42 -1.54
N GLN A 46 -11.82 7.23 -0.43
CA GLN A 46 -10.35 7.21 -0.35
C GLN A 46 -9.78 5.84 -0.73
N VAL A 47 -10.60 4.77 -0.67
CA VAL A 47 -10.12 3.40 -0.87
C VAL A 47 -10.07 3.06 -2.35
N THR A 48 -8.85 2.99 -2.90
CA THR A 48 -8.60 2.60 -4.30
C THR A 48 -7.67 1.39 -4.37
N TYR A 49 -7.75 0.64 -5.47
CA TYR A 49 -6.85 -0.50 -5.73
C TYR A 49 -5.38 -0.09 -5.61
N ALA A 50 -5.01 1.02 -6.29
CA ALA A 50 -3.64 1.51 -6.30
C ALA A 50 -3.11 1.83 -4.89
N ARG A 51 -3.92 2.48 -4.04
CA ARG A 51 -3.52 2.80 -2.66
C ARG A 51 -3.34 1.57 -1.79
N VAL A 52 -4.25 0.60 -1.91
CA VAL A 52 -4.17 -0.66 -1.13
C VAL A 52 -2.94 -1.47 -1.53
N VAL A 53 -2.70 -1.64 -2.84
CA VAL A 53 -1.54 -2.41 -3.34
C VAL A 53 -0.22 -1.69 -3.01
N HIS A 54 -0.19 -0.36 -3.17
CA HIS A 54 0.98 0.43 -2.80
C HIS A 54 1.29 0.33 -1.30
N LEU A 55 0.28 0.45 -0.44
CA LEU A 55 0.46 0.27 1.00
C LEU A 55 0.97 -1.14 1.34
N ARG A 56 0.41 -2.18 0.71
CA ARG A 56 0.88 -3.57 0.87
C ARG A 56 2.36 -3.72 0.54
N ASN A 57 2.81 -3.14 -0.57
CA ASN A 57 4.22 -3.25 -0.97
C ASN A 57 5.16 -2.59 0.04
N TRP A 58 4.77 -1.44 0.58
CA TRP A 58 5.58 -0.76 1.60
C TRP A 58 5.50 -1.39 2.99
N ILE A 59 4.41 -2.08 3.33
CA ILE A 59 4.35 -2.92 4.53
C ILE A 59 5.34 -4.08 4.40
N MET A 60 5.38 -4.73 3.23
CA MET A 60 6.33 -5.81 2.95
C MET A 60 7.78 -5.31 2.99
N GLU A 61 8.10 -4.19 2.34
CA GLU A 61 9.44 -3.59 2.41
C GLU A 61 9.83 -3.20 3.85
N ASN A 62 8.86 -2.80 4.67
CA ASN A 62 9.11 -2.42 6.06
C ASN A 62 9.58 -3.57 6.96
N GLU A 63 9.49 -4.83 6.53
CA GLU A 63 10.07 -5.96 7.26
C GLU A 63 11.59 -5.79 7.48
N GLU A 64 12.28 -5.10 6.57
CA GLU A 64 13.72 -4.82 6.68
C GLU A 64 14.01 -3.64 7.64
N TYR A 65 13.10 -2.66 7.73
CA TYR A 65 13.37 -1.37 8.37
C TYR A 65 12.70 -1.19 9.73
N GLN A 66 11.66 -1.98 10.02
CA GLN A 66 10.95 -1.99 11.31
C GLN A 66 10.41 -0.61 11.73
N VAL A 67 9.98 0.21 10.76
CA VAL A 67 9.28 1.46 11.04
C VAL A 67 7.95 1.15 11.73
N SER A 68 7.68 1.87 12.82
CA SER A 68 6.47 1.67 13.62
C SER A 68 5.19 1.89 12.80
N LEU A 69 4.29 0.91 12.89
CA LEU A 69 2.91 0.92 12.38
C LEU A 69 1.90 1.40 13.45
N VAL A 70 2.37 2.02 14.53
CA VAL A 70 1.50 2.55 15.59
C VAL A 70 0.82 3.84 15.12
N ASP A 71 -0.46 3.99 15.46
CA ASP A 71 -1.29 5.17 15.21
C ASP A 71 -1.51 5.54 13.74
N ILE A 72 -1.41 4.56 12.82
CA ILE A 72 -1.78 4.77 11.41
C ILE A 72 -3.20 4.27 11.15
N TYR A 73 -4.20 5.09 11.49
CA TYR A 73 -5.62 4.71 11.36
C TYR A 73 -6.40 5.56 10.36
N ASP A 74 -5.71 6.32 9.52
CA ASP A 74 -6.29 7.09 8.43
C ASP A 74 -5.37 7.06 7.18
N MET A 75 -5.90 7.56 6.06
CA MET A 75 -5.17 7.59 4.78
C MET A 75 -3.87 8.40 4.88
N VAL A 76 -3.91 9.54 5.60
CA VAL A 76 -2.77 10.44 5.76
C VAL A 76 -1.66 9.78 6.59
N GLY A 77 -2.03 9.06 7.64
CA GLY A 77 -1.16 8.27 8.49
C GLY A 77 -0.47 7.16 7.73
N CYS A 78 -1.21 6.45 6.87
CA CYS A 78 -0.65 5.42 5.99
C CYS A 78 0.36 6.02 5.00
N LYS A 79 0.06 7.16 4.38
CA LYS A 79 1.00 7.89 3.51
C LYS A 79 2.27 8.27 4.26
N ARG A 80 2.14 8.85 5.47
CA ARG A 80 3.27 9.23 6.32
C ARG A 80 4.10 8.04 6.76
N PHE A 81 3.47 6.89 6.99
CA PHE A 81 4.19 5.64 7.24
C PHE A 81 5.06 5.28 6.03
N VAL A 82 4.49 5.27 4.83
CA VAL A 82 5.25 4.98 3.61
C VAL A 82 6.41 5.97 3.42
N ASP A 83 6.20 7.27 3.66
CA ASP A 83 7.28 8.27 3.64
C ASP A 83 8.43 7.88 4.60
N LYS A 84 8.11 7.41 5.81
CA LYS A 84 9.12 6.99 6.79
C LYS A 84 9.89 5.75 6.32
N VAL A 85 9.21 4.76 5.71
CA VAL A 85 9.85 3.56 5.16
C VAL A 85 10.79 3.93 4.01
N ILE A 86 10.34 4.78 3.08
CA ILE A 86 11.17 5.29 1.98
C ILE A 86 12.43 5.99 2.52
N ASN A 87 12.28 6.80 3.57
CA ASN A 87 13.41 7.47 4.22
C ASN A 87 14.37 6.47 4.88
N ALA A 88 13.86 5.45 5.57
CA ALA A 88 14.68 4.42 6.19
C ALA A 88 15.51 3.66 5.15
N ALA A 89 14.88 3.25 4.04
CA ALA A 89 15.55 2.60 2.91
C ALA A 89 16.65 3.48 2.29
N PHE A 90 16.42 4.79 2.17
CA PHE A 90 17.43 5.72 1.66
C PHE A 90 18.63 5.89 2.61
N VAL A 91 18.38 5.93 3.92
CA VAL A 91 19.44 6.01 4.94
C VAL A 91 20.28 4.73 4.94
N ASP A 92 19.65 3.55 4.85
CA ASP A 92 20.34 2.26 4.82
C ASP A 92 21.32 2.14 3.64
N LEU A 93 20.94 2.66 2.47
CA LEU A 93 21.81 2.73 1.28
C LEU A 93 22.98 3.73 1.40
N GLY A 94 23.14 4.39 2.56
CA GLY A 94 24.15 5.41 2.83
C GLY A 94 23.87 6.73 2.11
N GLY A 95 22.60 7.04 1.83
CA GLY A 95 22.20 8.25 1.11
C GLY A 95 22.62 8.26 -0.36
N ARG A 96 23.02 7.11 -0.91
CA ARG A 96 23.37 6.96 -2.33
C ARG A 96 22.09 6.74 -3.13
N TYR A 97 22.08 7.20 -4.38
CA TYR A 97 20.92 7.11 -5.30
C TYR A 97 19.72 8.00 -4.95
N ARG A 98 19.99 9.31 -4.82
CA ARG A 98 18.99 10.35 -4.54
C ARG A 98 17.82 10.39 -5.52
N GLU A 99 18.05 10.10 -6.80
CA GLU A 99 17.00 10.13 -7.82
C GLU A 99 15.92 9.08 -7.57
N GLY A 100 16.31 7.85 -7.20
CA GLY A 100 15.37 6.80 -6.83
C GLY A 100 14.57 7.12 -5.58
N PHE A 101 15.21 7.72 -4.58
CA PHE A 101 14.53 8.23 -3.39
C PHE A 101 13.45 9.27 -3.75
N LEU A 102 13.82 10.29 -4.53
CA LEU A 102 12.88 11.34 -4.94
C LEU A 102 11.74 10.79 -5.82
N ALA A 103 12.03 9.80 -6.67
CA ALA A 103 11.01 9.13 -7.47
C ALA A 103 9.98 8.40 -6.59
N ARG A 104 10.44 7.63 -5.59
CA ARG A 104 9.56 6.93 -4.64
C ARG A 104 8.71 7.88 -3.81
N MET A 105 9.30 8.99 -3.32
CA MET A 105 8.56 10.01 -2.59
C MET A 105 7.47 10.66 -3.45
N ARG A 106 7.77 10.99 -4.72
CA ARG A 106 6.78 11.53 -5.66
C ARG A 106 5.68 10.54 -5.97
N GLU A 107 6.02 9.27 -6.16
CA GLU A 107 5.02 8.23 -6.42
C GLU A 107 4.11 8.01 -5.21
N ASN A 108 4.66 8.05 -4.00
CA ASN A 108 3.85 7.99 -2.78
C ASN A 108 2.88 9.17 -2.67
N GLU A 109 3.35 10.38 -2.99
CA GLU A 109 2.48 11.57 -3.05
C GLU A 109 1.37 11.38 -4.09
N ARG A 110 1.74 10.97 -5.31
CA ARG A 110 0.80 10.75 -6.41
C ARG A 110 -0.29 9.75 -6.05
N ILE A 111 0.07 8.57 -5.57
CA ILE A 111 -0.91 7.50 -5.27
C ILE A 111 -1.88 7.91 -4.15
N PHE A 112 -1.41 8.60 -3.11
CA PHE A 112 -2.27 8.97 -1.98
C PHE A 112 -3.06 10.25 -2.21
N PHE A 113 -2.57 11.22 -2.99
CA PHE A 113 -3.16 12.55 -3.06
C PHE A 113 -3.41 13.11 -4.46
N GLU A 114 -2.77 12.60 -5.51
CA GLU A 114 -3.15 12.98 -6.87
C GLU A 114 -4.31 12.07 -7.31
N GLU A 115 -5.47 12.68 -7.51
CA GLU A 115 -6.66 12.00 -8.00
C GLU A 115 -6.35 11.38 -9.37
N ASP A 116 -6.63 10.08 -9.53
CA ASP A 116 -6.97 9.56 -10.85
C ASP A 116 -8.25 10.29 -11.27
N PHE A 117 -8.09 11.43 -11.95
CA PHE A 117 -9.12 12.02 -12.80
C PHE A 117 -9.42 11.00 -13.90
N MET A 118 -10.26 10.01 -13.60
CA MET A 118 -10.79 9.06 -14.56
C MET A 118 -12.30 9.27 -14.64
N ASP A 119 -12.64 10.24 -15.50
CA ASP A 119 -13.80 10.30 -16.37
C ASP A 119 -15.15 9.90 -15.78
N THR A 120 -15.85 10.91 -15.26
CA THR A 120 -17.31 10.98 -15.42
C THR A 120 -17.60 11.62 -16.78
N VAL A 121 -17.70 10.79 -17.83
CA VAL A 121 -18.31 11.17 -19.11
C VAL A 121 -19.32 10.12 -19.51
#